data_AF-A0A3B4W9Q4-F1
#
_entry.id   AF-A0A3B4W9Q4-F1
#
_cell.length_a   1.000
_cell.length_b   1.000
_cell.length_c   1.000
_cell.angle_alpha   90.00
_cell.angle_beta   90.00
_cell.angle_gamma   90.00
#
_symmetry.space_group_name_H-M   'P 1'
#
loop_
_entity.id
_entity.type
_entity.pdbx_description
1 polymer ?
#
loop_
_entity_poly.entity_id
_entity_poly.type
_entity_poly.pdbx_seq_one_letter_code
_entity_poly.pdbx_strand_id
1 'polypeptide(L)' 'MEPQLLCCEGDRPARAYRDSNLLTDRVLRALLRAEDKYLPASNYFKCVQREIAPYMRRIVATWVLEVS' A
#
# COMPACT_ATOMS: atom_id res chain seq x y z
N MET A 1 33.42 3.19 2.87
CA MET A 1 32.65 1.98 2.52
C MET A 1 31.76 2.42 1.38
N GLU A 2 32.13 2.07 0.15
CA GLU A 2 31.46 2.57 -1.06
C GLU A 2 30.00 2.08 -1.09
N PRO A 3 29.01 2.95 -1.37
CA PRO A 3 27.64 2.52 -1.53
C PRO A 3 27.53 1.73 -2.84
N GLN A 4 27.44 0.40 -2.72
CA GLN A 4 27.23 -0.47 -3.87
C GLN A 4 25.80 -0.27 -4.38
N LEU A 5 25.66 0.44 -5.51
CA LEU A 5 24.38 0.64 -6.17
C LEU A 5 23.92 -0.71 -6.74
N LEU A 6 22.98 -1.35 -6.06
CA LEU A 6 22.33 -2.58 -6.52
C LEU A 6 21.28 -2.17 -7.55
N CYS A 7 21.59 -2.29 -8.84
CA CYS A 7 20.59 -2.17 -9.89
C CYS A 7 19.52 -3.25 -9.67
N CYS A 8 18.35 -2.86 -9.18
CA CYS A 8 17.21 -3.74 -8.89
C CYS A 8 16.37 -4.07 -10.14
N GLU A 9 16.87 -3.76 -11.34
CA GLU A 9 16.22 -4.06 -12.61
C GLU A 9 16.36 -5.56 -12.92
N GLY A 10 15.53 -6.37 -12.27
CA GLY A 10 15.42 -7.80 -12.54
C GLY A 10 13.96 -8.23 -12.59
N ASP A 11 13.70 -9.33 -13.28
CA ASP A 11 12.35 -9.94 -13.48
C ASP A 11 11.75 -10.54 -12.18
N ARG A 12 12.32 -10.20 -11.02
CA ARG A 12 11.87 -10.66 -9.70
C ARG A 12 11.47 -9.44 -8.89
N PRO A 13 10.37 -9.52 -8.10
CA PRO A 13 9.99 -8.42 -7.23
C PRO A 13 11.16 -8.10 -6.29
N ALA A 14 11.63 -6.85 -6.37
CA ALA A 14 12.71 -6.38 -5.52
C ALA A 14 12.27 -6.48 -4.05
N ARG A 15 12.87 -7.41 -3.31
CA ARG A 15 12.60 -7.55 -1.89
C ARG A 15 13.62 -6.73 -1.11
N ALA A 16 13.13 -5.79 -0.30
CA ALA A 16 13.97 -5.07 0.64
C ALA A 16 14.65 -6.05 1.61
N TYR A 17 15.88 -5.73 2.02
CA TYR A 17 16.59 -6.49 3.04
C TYR A 17 15.87 -6.39 4.40
N ARG A 18 16.14 -7.36 5.28
CA ARG A 18 15.62 -7.34 6.66
C ARG A 18 16.37 -6.30 7.48
N ASP A 19 15.82 -5.11 7.59
CA ASP A 19 16.36 -4.06 8.46
C ASP A 19 15.96 -4.32 9.93
N SER A 20 16.94 -4.57 10.79
CA SER A 20 16.73 -4.81 12.21
C SER A 20 16.10 -3.61 12.93
N ASN A 21 16.25 -2.38 12.42
CA ASN A 21 15.58 -1.20 12.96
C ASN A 21 14.08 -1.19 12.65
N LEU A 22 13.68 -1.77 11.51
CA LEU A 22 12.28 -1.89 11.09
C LEU A 22 11.56 -3.08 11.73
N LEU A 23 12.29 -4.17 12.00
CA LEU A 23 11.75 -5.40 12.58
C LEU A 23 11.64 -5.34 14.11
N THR A 24 10.99 -4.29 14.61
CA THR A 24 10.77 -4.07 16.04
C THR A 24 9.29 -3.88 16.35
N ASP A 25 8.89 -4.23 17.57
CA ASP A 25 7.51 -4.06 18.05
C ASP A 25 7.04 -2.60 18.00
N ARG A 26 7.97 -1.64 18.18
CA ARG A 26 7.69 -0.21 18.02
C ARG A 26 7.13 0.13 16.63
N VAL A 27 7.72 -0.44 15.59
CA VAL A 27 7.29 -0.19 14.21
C VAL A 27 5.94 -0.83 13.94
N LEU A 28 5.71 -2.06 14.41
CA LEU A 28 4.40 -2.70 14.30
C LEU A 28 3.30 -1.84 14.95
N ARG A 29 3.52 -1.34 16.18
CA ARG A 29 2.56 -0.44 16.84
C ARG A 29 2.34 0.85 16.08
N ALA A 30 3.37 1.40 15.44
CA ALA A 30 3.24 2.59 14.60
C ALA A 30 2.39 2.31 13.35
N LEU A 31 2.58 1.15 12.72
CA LEU A 31 1.78 0.72 11.56
C LEU A 31 0.31 0.49 11.92
N LEU A 32 0.03 -0.15 13.06
CA LEU A 32 -1.36 -0.33 13.54
C LEU A 32 -2.07 1.01 13.79
N ARG A 33 -1.38 1.97 14.41
CA ARG A 33 -1.93 3.33 14.59
C ARG A 33 -2.15 4.05 13.27
N ALA A 34 -1.30 3.81 12.27
CA ALA A 34 -1.46 4.39 10.95
C ALA A 34 -2.67 3.77 10.25
N GLU A 35 -2.85 2.46 10.31
CA GLU A 35 -4.01 1.75 9.75
C GLU A 35 -5.32 2.38 10.23
N ASP A 36 -5.50 2.53 11.54
CA ASP A 36 -6.68 3.16 12.14
C ASP A 36 -6.97 4.56 11.56
N LYS A 37 -5.91 5.33 11.26
CA LYS A 37 -6.02 6.71 10.74
C LYS A 37 -6.36 6.75 9.25
N TYR A 38 -5.96 5.75 8.48
CA TYR A 38 -6.10 5.74 7.01
C TYR A 38 -7.19 4.80 6.50
N LEU A 39 -7.95 4.15 7.39
CA LEU A 39 -9.11 3.36 7.01
C LEU A 39 -10.20 4.23 6.36
N PRO A 40 -10.70 3.87 5.16
CA PRO A 40 -11.82 4.58 4.54
C PRO A 40 -13.12 4.29 5.29
N ALA A 41 -14.02 5.28 5.31
CA ALA A 41 -15.34 5.11 5.91
C ALA A 41 -16.16 4.04 5.16
N SER A 42 -16.72 3.08 5.89
CA SER A 42 -17.51 1.98 5.30
C SER A 42 -18.78 2.46 4.58
N ASN A 43 -19.33 3.60 5.00
CA ASN A 43 -20.50 4.25 4.41
C ASN A 43 -20.14 5.31 3.36
N TYR A 44 -18.89 5.39 2.88
CA TYR A 44 -18.43 6.40 1.92
C TYR A 44 -19.32 6.50 0.67
N PHE A 45 -19.72 5.37 0.10
CA PHE A 45 -20.60 5.30 -1.08
C PHE A 45 -22.05 5.68 -0.80
N LYS A 46 -22.45 5.75 0.47
CA LYS A 46 -23.80 6.18 0.88
C LYS A 46 -23.82 7.67 1.23
N CYS A 47 -22.77 8.16 1.88
CA CYS A 47 -22.78 9.48 2.53
C CYS A 47 -21.98 10.55 1.76
N VAL A 48 -20.98 10.17 0.96
CA VAL A 48 -20.05 11.13 0.33
C VAL A 48 -20.13 11.04 -1.19
N GLN A 49 -19.95 9.84 -1.74
CA GLN A 49 -19.89 9.64 -3.19
C GLN A 49 -21.29 9.51 -3.79
N ARG A 50 -21.61 10.37 -4.76
CA ARG A 50 -22.96 10.49 -5.34
C ARG A 50 -23.10 9.85 -6.73
N GLU A 51 -22.00 9.77 -7.48
CA GLU A 51 -22.02 9.38 -8.90
C GLU A 51 -21.36 8.02 -9.14
N ILE A 52 -20.41 7.65 -8.28
CA ILE A 52 -19.66 6.40 -8.41
C ILE A 52 -20.28 5.33 -7.54
N ALA A 53 -20.67 4.20 -8.14
CA ALA A 53 -21.11 3.01 -7.43
C ALA A 53 -19.93 2.05 -7.13
N PRO A 54 -20.05 1.14 -6.14
CA PRO A 54 -18.98 0.20 -5.79
C PRO A 54 -18.46 -0.64 -6.97
N TYR A 55 -19.33 -1.04 -7.91
CA TYR A 55 -18.92 -1.81 -9.09
C TYR A 55 -18.01 -0.99 -10.04
N MET A 56 -18.20 0.33 -10.11
CA MET A 56 -17.37 1.22 -10.92
C MET A 56 -15.96 1.33 -10.34
N ARG A 57 -15.85 1.40 -9.00
CA ARG A 57 -14.55 1.33 -8.31
C ARG A 57 -13.82 0.02 -8.60
N ARG A 58 -14.54 -1.10 -8.68
CA ARG A 58 -13.95 -2.40 -9.03
C ARG A 58 -13.30 -2.38 -10.40
N ILE A 59 -13.96 -1.81 -11.41
CA ILE A 59 -13.43 -1.70 -12.78
C ILE A 59 -12.10 -0.94 -12.78
N VAL A 60 -12.06 0.23 -12.14
CA VAL A 60 -10.84 1.05 -12.09
C VAL A 60 -9.73 0.34 -11.29
N ALA A 61 -10.07 -0.32 -10.18
CA ALA A 61 -9.08 -1.07 -9.39
C ALA A 61 -8.47 -2.23 -10.18
N THR A 62 -9.27 -2.94 -10.99
CA THR A 62 -8.77 -3.98 -11.90
C THR A 62 -7.84 -3.38 -12.95
N TRP A 63 -8.23 -2.27 -13.58
CA TRP A 63 -7.38 -1.60 -14.56
C TRP A 63 -6.04 -1.13 -13.94
N VAL A 64 -6.06 -0.55 -12.74
CA VAL A 64 -4.83 -0.16 -12.02
C VAL A 64 -3.95 -1.40 -11.80
N LEU A 65 -4.52 -2.52 -11.39
CA LEU A 65 -3.76 -3.77 -11.19
C LEU A 65 -3.16 -4.31 -12.49
N GLU A 66 -3.87 -4.25 -13.61
CA GLU A 66 -3.40 -4.74 -14.90
C GLU A 66 -2.29 -3.86 -15.51
N VAL A 67 -2.28 -2.57 -15.18
CA VAL A 67 -1.29 -1.60 -15.67
C VAL A 67 -0.06 -1.46 -14.76
N SER A 68 -0.20 -1.81 -13.47
CA SER A 68 0.87 -1.72 -12.46
C SER A 68 1.87 -2.86 -12.56
#